data_AF-A0A0E3SDH5-F1
#
_entry.id   AF-A0A0E3SDH5-F1
#
_cell.length_a   1.000
_cell.length_b   1.000
_cell.length_c   1.000
_cell.angle_alpha   90.00
_cell.angle_beta   90.00
_cell.angle_gamma   90.00
#
_symmetry.space_group_name_H-M   'P 1'
#
loop_
_entity.id
_entity.type
_entity.pdbx_description
1 polymer ?
#
loop_
_entity_poly.entity_id
_entity_poly.type
_entity_poly.pdbx_seq_one_letter_code
_entity_poly.pdbx_strand_id
1 'polypeptide(L)'
;MELKNISTILLIIFTINCASATTITVDINNENSNFSSIQEAINFAQENDSILIYKGNYSETLTIDKQLKIGSISRNPEDVIINPDFSSLPIIHVTSDNVEITNLTISGNSSENQTLGILLDGVSNSLVQNNIISNVQDGLVLNTSSGCSIENNTLFANTLHGIYLINSKDNDLTNNLIIGNKRGLYLNLSNQNTLANNNASNNENYGIALRKSSANNLTNNQFFTNKYGLCLTVSLESIIVDNIAGNNKQSGFLLWISESNNLKDNILIENGNSGVYLLSSDRNILDINSLSNNSNGISIGDSSNNLVTNNTFSSNNEYGLFYFYSNLNKNNTNQGEYFFK
;
A
#
# COMPACT_ATOMS: atom_id res chain seq x y z
N MET A 1 45.29 -4.37 -61.95
CA MET A 1 45.78 -5.34 -60.95
C MET A 1 46.66 -4.53 -60.01
N GLU A 2 46.35 -4.18 -58.77
CA GLU A 2 45.22 -4.34 -57.85
C GLU A 2 45.32 -3.16 -56.86
N LEU A 3 44.17 -2.69 -56.38
CA LEU A 3 44.04 -1.72 -55.27
C LEU A 3 44.41 -2.38 -53.93
N LYS A 4 44.55 -1.52 -52.89
CA LYS A 4 44.35 -1.73 -51.43
C LYS A 4 45.65 -1.61 -50.61
N ASN A 5 45.71 -0.93 -49.47
CA ASN A 5 44.70 -0.29 -48.63
C ASN A 5 45.40 0.76 -47.75
N ILE A 6 44.80 1.95 -47.68
CA ILE A 6 45.04 2.97 -46.66
C ILE A 6 44.27 2.51 -45.41
N SER A 7 44.97 2.34 -44.29
CA SER A 7 44.34 2.10 -42.98
C SER A 7 44.52 3.33 -42.10
N THR A 8 43.72 4.36 -42.38
CA THR A 8 43.51 5.47 -41.45
C THR A 8 42.61 4.94 -40.33
N ILE A 9 43.19 4.68 -39.16
CA ILE A 9 42.42 4.38 -37.95
C ILE A 9 41.75 5.69 -37.53
N LEU A 10 40.46 5.81 -37.85
CA LEU A 10 39.59 6.84 -37.32
C LEU A 10 39.24 6.44 -35.88
N LEU A 11 39.94 7.03 -34.90
CA LEU A 11 39.61 6.88 -33.50
C LEU A 11 38.32 7.67 -33.24
N ILE A 12 37.17 6.99 -33.33
CA ILE A 12 35.89 7.52 -32.86
C ILE A 12 35.96 7.55 -31.34
N ILE A 13 36.29 8.71 -30.78
CA ILE A 13 36.11 8.98 -29.36
C ILE A 13 34.59 9.01 -29.12
N PHE A 14 34.03 7.87 -28.70
CA PHE A 14 32.75 7.90 -28.00
C PHE A 14 33.01 8.63 -26.68
N THR A 15 32.74 9.94 -26.67
CA THR A 15 32.51 10.64 -25.41
C THR A 15 31.24 10.04 -24.85
N ILE A 16 31.38 9.05 -23.98
CA ILE A 16 30.36 8.71 -23.00
C ILE A 16 30.25 9.99 -22.17
N ASN A 17 29.31 10.86 -22.54
CA ASN A 17 28.82 11.87 -21.63
C ASN A 17 28.17 11.09 -20.50
N CYS A 18 28.96 10.78 -19.47
CA CYS A 18 28.44 10.49 -18.17
C CYS A 18 27.88 11.82 -17.68
N ALA A 19 26.68 12.18 -18.18
CA ALA A 19 25.97 13.35 -17.72
C ALA A 19 25.76 13.13 -16.22
N SER A 20 26.40 13.97 -15.42
CA SER A 20 26.12 14.00 -13.99
C SER A 20 24.65 14.37 -13.85
N ALA A 21 23.93 13.64 -13.01
CA ALA A 21 22.59 14.04 -12.57
C ALA A 21 22.62 15.51 -12.16
N THR A 22 21.78 16.31 -12.80
CA THR A 22 21.68 17.75 -12.57
C THR A 22 20.48 18.03 -11.67
N THR A 23 20.57 19.08 -10.87
CA THR A 23 19.43 19.58 -10.09
C THR A 23 18.76 20.72 -10.85
N ILE A 24 17.50 20.51 -11.19
CA ILE A 24 16.59 21.49 -11.76
C ILE A 24 15.71 22.02 -10.63
N THR A 25 15.47 23.33 -10.63
CA THR A 25 14.63 23.98 -9.61
C THR A 25 13.36 24.53 -10.21
N VAL A 26 12.27 24.47 -9.44
CA VAL A 26 10.95 25.00 -9.82
C VAL A 26 10.42 25.94 -8.74
N ASP A 27 10.05 27.16 -9.10
CA ASP A 27 9.48 28.18 -8.22
C ASP A 27 8.34 28.86 -8.96
N ILE A 28 7.12 28.79 -8.42
CA ILE A 28 5.93 29.32 -9.06
C ILE A 28 6.01 30.84 -9.33
N ASN A 29 6.79 31.58 -8.54
CA ASN A 29 7.00 33.02 -8.74
C ASN A 29 8.16 33.32 -9.69
N ASN A 30 8.89 32.30 -10.14
CA ASN A 30 10.08 32.39 -10.98
C ASN A 30 11.18 33.31 -10.41
N GLU A 31 11.26 33.43 -9.08
CA GLU A 31 12.24 34.30 -8.42
C GLU A 31 13.57 33.57 -8.16
N ASN A 32 13.49 32.26 -7.86
CA ASN A 32 14.65 31.48 -7.39
C ASN A 32 14.89 30.19 -8.21
N SER A 33 14.35 30.10 -9.43
CA SER A 33 14.34 28.83 -10.16
C SER A 33 14.54 28.93 -11.67
N ASN A 34 14.65 27.77 -12.31
CA ASN A 34 14.75 27.66 -13.76
C ASN A 34 13.38 27.60 -14.46
N PHE A 35 12.33 27.20 -13.74
CA PHE A 35 11.00 26.93 -14.29
C PHE A 35 9.90 27.36 -13.29
N SER A 36 8.78 27.86 -13.80
CA SER A 36 7.59 28.11 -12.98
C SER A 36 6.59 26.95 -12.95
N SER A 37 6.72 25.99 -13.88
CA SER A 37 5.91 24.75 -13.94
C SER A 37 6.78 23.53 -13.66
N ILE A 38 6.25 22.58 -12.88
CA ILE A 38 6.92 21.31 -12.62
C ILE A 38 6.94 20.46 -13.90
N GLN A 39 5.85 20.46 -14.68
CA GLN A 39 5.82 19.68 -15.94
C GLN A 39 6.83 20.20 -16.96
N GLU A 40 7.05 21.52 -17.07
CA GLU A 40 8.09 22.06 -17.94
C GLU A 40 9.49 21.62 -17.50
N ALA A 41 9.75 21.57 -16.20
CA ALA A 41 11.00 21.04 -15.66
C ALA A 41 11.16 19.54 -15.96
N ILE A 42 10.10 18.74 -15.85
CA ILE A 42 10.11 17.31 -16.23
C ILE A 42 10.42 17.15 -17.73
N ASN A 43 9.80 17.97 -18.58
CA ASN A 43 10.01 17.94 -20.03
C ASN A 43 11.47 18.25 -20.38
N PHE A 44 12.08 19.22 -19.68
CA PHE A 44 13.48 19.60 -19.87
C PHE A 44 14.49 18.59 -19.31
N ALA A 45 14.16 17.94 -18.19
CA ALA A 45 15.04 17.04 -17.48
C ALA A 45 15.52 15.85 -18.32
N GLN A 46 16.74 15.42 -18.06
CA GLN A 46 17.33 14.18 -18.55
C GLN A 46 17.17 13.06 -17.52
N GLU A 47 17.36 11.81 -17.93
CA GLU A 47 17.33 10.68 -17.00
C GLU A 47 18.32 10.87 -15.85
N ASN A 48 17.89 10.50 -14.65
CA ASN A 48 18.59 10.64 -13.36
C ASN A 48 18.66 12.07 -12.79
N ASP A 49 18.11 13.08 -13.47
CA ASP A 49 18.04 14.43 -12.91
C ASP A 49 17.12 14.48 -11.67
N SER A 50 17.36 15.51 -10.85
CA SER A 50 16.53 15.82 -9.68
C SER A 50 15.79 17.13 -9.90
N ILE A 51 14.50 17.16 -9.61
CA ILE A 51 13.63 18.34 -9.65
C ILE A 51 13.29 18.71 -8.21
N LEU A 52 13.81 19.84 -7.75
CA LEU A 52 13.55 20.39 -6.42
C LEU A 52 12.59 21.57 -6.51
N ILE A 53 11.46 21.46 -5.81
CA ILE A 53 10.34 22.38 -5.94
C ILE A 53 10.30 23.29 -4.71
N TYR A 54 10.24 24.60 -4.95
CA TYR A 54 10.04 25.62 -3.92
C TYR A 54 8.59 25.66 -3.45
N LYS A 55 8.37 26.25 -2.28
CA LYS A 55 7.05 26.38 -1.68
C LYS A 55 6.06 27.03 -2.65
N GLY A 56 4.90 26.41 -2.83
CA GLY A 56 3.86 26.92 -3.72
C GLY A 56 2.66 25.98 -3.87
N ASN A 57 1.61 26.50 -4.48
CA ASN A 57 0.45 25.72 -4.93
C ASN A 57 0.44 25.65 -6.45
N TYR A 58 0.67 24.45 -6.99
CA TYR A 58 0.84 24.18 -8.41
C TYR A 58 -0.44 23.54 -8.95
N SER A 59 -1.19 24.29 -9.77
CA SER A 59 -2.39 23.78 -10.46
C SER A 59 -1.98 23.13 -11.78
N GLU A 60 -1.45 21.91 -11.69
CA GLU A 60 -1.03 21.11 -12.85
C GLU A 60 -1.17 19.61 -12.56
N THR A 61 -1.13 18.82 -13.63
CA THR A 61 -0.98 17.35 -13.58
C THR A 61 0.37 16.98 -14.16
N LEU A 62 1.02 15.96 -13.59
CA LEU A 62 2.38 15.58 -13.94
C LEU A 62 2.41 14.22 -14.65
N THR A 63 3.13 14.14 -15.76
CA THR A 63 3.51 12.88 -16.41
C THR A 63 5.01 12.72 -16.31
N ILE A 64 5.45 11.66 -15.61
CA ILE A 64 6.85 11.32 -15.38
C ILE A 64 7.17 10.07 -16.20
N ASP A 65 7.77 10.28 -17.37
CA ASP A 65 8.06 9.27 -18.39
C ASP A 65 9.53 8.87 -18.49
N LYS A 66 10.36 9.41 -17.60
CA LYS A 66 11.79 9.12 -17.49
C LYS A 66 12.20 9.00 -16.01
N GLN A 67 13.30 8.31 -15.76
CA GLN A 67 13.85 8.16 -14.41
C GLN A 67 14.21 9.54 -13.82
N LEU A 68 13.51 9.96 -12.76
CA LEU A 68 13.70 11.25 -12.11
C LEU A 68 13.54 11.16 -10.60
N LYS A 69 14.14 12.10 -9.88
CA LYS A 69 13.85 12.37 -8.48
C LYS A 69 13.09 13.68 -8.39
N ILE A 70 11.91 13.68 -7.77
CA ILE A 70 11.07 14.87 -7.66
C ILE A 70 10.68 15.07 -6.20
N GLY A 71 10.83 16.28 -5.68
CA GLY A 71 10.38 16.58 -4.33
C GLY A 71 10.53 18.03 -3.89
N SER A 72 9.98 18.34 -2.71
CA SER A 72 10.14 19.65 -2.10
C SER A 72 11.59 19.92 -1.70
N ILE A 73 12.08 21.12 -2.02
CA ILE A 73 13.42 21.57 -1.59
C ILE A 73 13.53 21.68 -0.07
N SER A 74 12.43 22.00 0.63
CA SER A 74 12.41 22.11 2.09
C SER A 74 12.31 20.75 2.78
N ARG A 75 11.98 19.69 2.02
CA ARG A 75 11.63 18.34 2.52
C ARG A 75 10.42 18.30 3.45
N ASN A 76 9.67 19.39 3.56
CA ASN A 76 8.39 19.43 4.23
C ASN A 76 7.27 19.21 3.19
N PRO A 77 6.46 18.15 3.29
CA PRO A 77 5.40 17.88 2.33
C PRO A 77 4.33 18.97 2.24
N GLU A 78 4.13 19.75 3.30
CA GLU A 78 3.12 20.82 3.32
C GLU A 78 3.52 22.07 2.51
N ASP A 79 4.79 22.20 2.11
CA ASP A 79 5.25 23.40 1.39
C ASP A 79 4.92 23.36 -0.11
N VAL A 80 4.84 22.17 -0.71
CA VAL A 80 4.56 22.00 -2.14
C VAL A 80 3.24 21.26 -2.30
N ILE A 81 2.22 21.99 -2.76
CA ILE A 81 0.88 21.45 -3.00
C ILE A 81 0.68 21.34 -4.50
N ILE A 82 0.40 20.14 -5.00
CA ILE A 82 -0.01 19.89 -6.38
C ILE A 82 -1.51 19.59 -6.35
N ASN A 83 -2.29 20.52 -6.89
CA ASN A 83 -3.75 20.49 -6.83
C ASN A 83 -4.35 21.07 -8.11
N PRO A 84 -4.66 20.24 -9.12
CA PRO A 84 -5.27 20.69 -10.35
C PRO A 84 -6.76 21.06 -10.14
N ASP A 85 -7.22 22.10 -10.83
CA ASP A 85 -8.59 22.63 -10.67
C ASP A 85 -9.68 21.60 -11.05
N PHE A 86 -9.47 20.84 -12.13
CA PHE A 86 -10.31 19.71 -12.55
C PHE A 86 -9.52 18.76 -13.46
N SER A 87 -9.56 17.46 -13.19
CA SER A 87 -8.87 16.46 -14.00
C SER A 87 -9.51 15.08 -13.90
N SER A 88 -9.69 14.42 -15.05
CA SER A 88 -9.96 12.98 -15.13
C SER A 88 -8.68 12.14 -15.21
N LEU A 89 -7.52 12.79 -15.31
CA LEU A 89 -6.20 12.17 -15.32
C LEU A 89 -5.63 12.10 -13.90
N PRO A 90 -4.73 11.15 -13.60
CA PRO A 90 -3.98 11.18 -12.35
C PRO A 90 -3.29 12.53 -12.13
N ILE A 91 -3.19 12.99 -10.87
CA ILE A 91 -2.44 14.20 -10.54
C ILE A 91 -0.96 13.98 -10.84
N ILE A 92 -0.43 12.81 -10.51
CA ILE A 92 0.91 12.35 -10.94
C ILE A 92 0.78 10.98 -11.60
N HIS A 93 1.13 10.88 -12.87
CA HIS A 93 1.20 9.64 -13.64
C HIS A 93 2.66 9.29 -13.92
N VAL A 94 3.09 8.12 -13.44
CA VAL A 94 4.46 7.63 -13.59
C VAL A 94 4.46 6.42 -14.50
N THR A 95 5.24 6.48 -15.58
CA THR A 95 5.38 5.40 -16.57
C THR A 95 6.83 4.95 -16.75
N SER A 96 7.75 5.45 -15.91
CA SER A 96 9.16 5.10 -15.92
C SER A 96 9.61 4.46 -14.61
N ASP A 97 10.56 3.55 -14.72
CA ASP A 97 11.18 2.86 -13.58
C ASP A 97 12.10 3.80 -12.79
N ASN A 98 12.39 3.43 -11.55
CA ASN A 98 13.36 4.10 -10.67
C ASN A 98 13.04 5.59 -10.41
N VAL A 99 11.76 5.95 -10.44
CA VAL A 99 11.30 7.31 -10.12
C VAL A 99 11.16 7.47 -8.61
N GLU A 100 11.65 8.59 -8.07
CA GLU A 100 11.49 8.96 -6.66
C GLU A 100 10.54 10.17 -6.55
N ILE A 101 9.44 10.04 -5.82
CA ILE A 101 8.49 11.13 -5.50
C ILE A 101 8.48 11.33 -4.00
N THR A 102 8.97 12.49 -3.54
CA THR A 102 9.20 12.71 -2.12
C THR A 102 8.75 14.07 -1.60
N ASN A 103 8.20 14.09 -0.38
CA ASN A 103 7.92 15.33 0.35
C ASN A 103 6.98 16.30 -0.39
N LEU A 104 5.86 15.79 -0.92
CA LEU A 104 4.85 16.60 -1.61
C LEU A 104 3.47 16.42 -0.98
N THR A 105 2.62 17.43 -1.11
CA THR A 105 1.18 17.30 -0.91
C THR A 105 0.50 17.17 -2.28
N ILE A 106 -0.21 16.06 -2.49
CA ILE A 106 -1.02 15.77 -3.67
C ILE A 106 -2.48 15.80 -3.23
N SER A 107 -3.23 16.81 -3.67
CA SER A 107 -4.64 16.95 -3.27
C SER A 107 -5.53 17.13 -4.48
N GLY A 108 -6.66 16.44 -4.50
CA GLY A 108 -7.75 16.72 -5.45
C GLY A 108 -8.75 17.72 -4.90
N ASN A 109 -9.76 18.03 -5.72
CA ASN A 109 -10.95 18.78 -5.30
C ASN A 109 -12.11 17.81 -5.03
N SER A 110 -12.58 17.73 -3.78
CA SER A 110 -13.44 16.65 -3.27
C SER A 110 -14.86 16.61 -3.83
N SER A 111 -15.27 17.56 -4.68
CA SER A 111 -16.67 17.71 -5.10
C SER A 111 -17.12 16.78 -6.21
N GLU A 112 -16.24 16.30 -7.11
CA GLU A 112 -16.67 15.54 -8.31
C GLU A 112 -15.71 14.44 -8.81
N ASN A 113 -14.58 14.18 -8.16
CA ASN A 113 -13.43 13.63 -8.88
C ASN A 113 -13.27 12.09 -8.85
N GLN A 114 -13.28 11.50 -10.06
CA GLN A 114 -12.73 10.17 -10.40
C GLN A 114 -11.19 10.18 -10.53
N THR A 115 -10.52 11.18 -9.96
CA THR A 115 -9.10 11.41 -10.18
C THR A 115 -8.25 10.52 -9.27
N LEU A 116 -7.07 10.12 -9.72
CA LEU A 116 -6.09 9.39 -8.92
C LEU A 116 -5.05 10.38 -8.39
N GLY A 117 -4.55 10.21 -7.17
CA GLY A 117 -3.48 11.06 -6.65
C GLY A 117 -2.16 10.78 -7.37
N ILE A 118 -1.58 9.61 -7.10
CA ILE A 118 -0.38 9.11 -7.79
C ILE A 118 -0.73 7.77 -8.44
N LEU A 119 -0.42 7.61 -9.72
CA LEU A 119 -0.51 6.35 -10.44
C LEU A 119 0.89 5.91 -10.87
N LEU A 120 1.36 4.80 -10.30
CA LEU A 120 2.50 4.02 -10.78
C LEU A 120 1.98 2.99 -11.79
N ASP A 121 2.29 3.19 -13.07
CA ASP A 121 1.69 2.43 -14.17
C ASP A 121 2.73 1.60 -14.92
N GLY A 122 2.82 0.31 -14.57
CA GLY A 122 3.75 -0.62 -15.18
C GLY A 122 5.21 -0.39 -14.82
N VAL A 123 5.47 0.24 -13.67
CA VAL A 123 6.83 0.68 -13.27
C VAL A 123 7.49 -0.28 -12.29
N SER A 124 8.82 -0.21 -12.23
CA SER A 124 9.65 -0.97 -11.31
C SER A 124 10.59 -0.11 -10.48
N ASN A 125 10.86 -0.55 -9.25
CA ASN A 125 11.89 0.03 -8.37
C ASN A 125 11.69 1.53 -8.07
N SER A 126 10.46 2.03 -8.11
CA SER A 126 10.14 3.43 -7.81
C SER A 126 9.89 3.63 -6.31
N LEU A 127 10.23 4.82 -5.80
CA LEU A 127 10.04 5.23 -4.41
C LEU A 127 8.97 6.32 -4.33
N VAL A 128 7.96 6.11 -3.48
CA VAL A 128 7.00 7.14 -3.09
C VAL A 128 7.11 7.32 -1.58
N GLN A 129 7.69 8.44 -1.13
CA GLN A 129 8.05 8.61 0.27
C GLN A 129 7.63 9.95 0.86
N ASN A 130 7.11 9.94 2.09
CA ASN A 130 6.80 11.15 2.87
C ASN A 130 5.88 12.13 2.12
N ASN A 131 4.89 11.61 1.39
CA ASN A 131 3.88 12.42 0.71
C ASN A 131 2.58 12.46 1.51
N ILE A 132 1.82 13.56 1.35
CA ILE A 132 0.45 13.70 1.85
C ILE A 132 -0.49 13.60 0.65
N ILE A 133 -1.39 12.61 0.63
CA ILE A 133 -2.28 12.36 -0.50
C ILE A 133 -3.75 12.37 -0.04
N SER A 134 -4.55 13.29 -0.56
CA SER A 134 -5.93 13.46 -0.07
C SER A 134 -6.92 13.96 -1.12
N ASN A 135 -8.22 13.85 -0.80
CA ASN A 135 -9.32 14.42 -1.57
C ASN A 135 -9.38 13.96 -3.04
N VAL A 136 -8.89 12.75 -3.33
CA VAL A 136 -8.98 12.09 -4.63
C VAL A 136 -9.87 10.83 -4.56
N GLN A 137 -10.09 10.14 -5.68
CA GLN A 137 -10.80 8.86 -5.66
C GLN A 137 -9.94 7.78 -5.01
N ASP A 138 -8.79 7.51 -5.62
CA ASP A 138 -7.78 6.61 -5.10
C ASP A 138 -6.49 7.40 -4.87
N GLY A 139 -5.96 7.34 -3.65
CA GLY A 139 -4.78 8.11 -3.26
C GLY A 139 -3.54 7.73 -4.06
N LEU A 140 -3.08 6.50 -3.87
CA LEU A 140 -1.91 5.95 -4.56
C LEU A 140 -2.26 4.61 -5.20
N VAL A 141 -2.07 4.51 -6.51
CA VAL A 141 -2.35 3.30 -7.29
C VAL A 141 -1.05 2.72 -7.84
N LEU A 142 -0.86 1.43 -7.61
CA LEU A 142 0.16 0.62 -8.27
C LEU A 142 -0.55 -0.31 -9.25
N ASN A 143 -0.37 -0.08 -10.54
CA ASN A 143 -0.91 -0.91 -11.59
C ASN A 143 0.22 -1.68 -12.27
N THR A 144 0.17 -3.01 -12.23
CA THR A 144 1.17 -3.89 -12.86
C THR A 144 2.62 -3.49 -12.50
N SER A 145 2.82 -3.00 -11.28
CA SER A 145 4.10 -2.44 -10.82
C SER A 145 4.81 -3.41 -9.86
N SER A 146 6.15 -3.34 -9.82
CA SER A 146 6.94 -4.26 -9.00
C SER A 146 8.18 -3.67 -8.36
N GLY A 147 8.62 -4.23 -7.23
CA GLY A 147 9.85 -3.75 -6.57
C GLY A 147 9.75 -2.32 -6.04
N CYS A 148 8.56 -1.71 -6.00
CA CYS A 148 8.40 -0.33 -5.55
C CYS A 148 8.39 -0.24 -4.03
N SER A 149 8.91 0.87 -3.51
CA SER A 149 8.94 1.19 -2.08
C SER A 149 7.98 2.34 -1.79
N ILE A 150 6.95 2.08 -0.98
CA ILE A 150 5.92 3.04 -0.60
C ILE A 150 6.04 3.28 0.90
N GLU A 151 6.62 4.41 1.28
CA GLU A 151 7.13 4.60 2.64
C GLU A 151 6.66 5.90 3.29
N ASN A 152 6.23 5.83 4.55
CA ASN A 152 5.96 7.02 5.37
C ASN A 152 4.95 8.01 4.74
N ASN A 153 4.03 7.54 3.88
CA ASN A 153 3.03 8.40 3.28
C ASN A 153 1.81 8.51 4.18
N THR A 154 1.14 9.68 4.11
CA THR A 154 -0.13 9.92 4.79
C THR A 154 -1.24 10.04 3.75
N LEU A 155 -2.19 9.11 3.75
CA LEU A 155 -3.28 9.03 2.79
C LEU A 155 -4.64 9.11 3.49
N PHE A 156 -5.38 10.19 3.24
CA PHE A 156 -6.65 10.43 3.94
C PHE A 156 -7.72 11.13 3.11
N ALA A 157 -8.98 10.99 3.52
CA ALA A 157 -10.13 11.61 2.87
C ALA A 157 -10.24 11.27 1.37
N ASN A 158 -9.72 10.11 0.95
CA ASN A 158 -9.92 9.60 -0.41
C ASN A 158 -11.25 8.87 -0.48
N THR A 159 -12.02 9.14 -1.53
CA THR A 159 -13.43 8.72 -1.62
C THR A 159 -13.58 7.22 -1.86
N LEU A 160 -12.51 6.53 -2.27
CA LEU A 160 -12.50 5.09 -2.48
C LEU A 160 -11.33 4.38 -1.76
N HIS A 161 -10.12 4.34 -2.33
CA HIS A 161 -8.97 3.68 -1.69
C HIS A 161 -7.93 4.70 -1.21
N GLY A 162 -7.30 4.44 -0.06
CA GLY A 162 -6.06 5.11 0.30
C GLY A 162 -4.94 4.66 -0.64
N ILE A 163 -4.60 3.37 -0.58
CA ILE A 163 -3.65 2.73 -1.50
C ILE A 163 -4.33 1.57 -2.22
N TYR A 164 -4.13 1.45 -3.54
CA TYR A 164 -4.68 0.38 -4.36
C TYR A 164 -3.62 -0.29 -5.23
N LEU A 165 -3.39 -1.59 -5.01
CA LEU A 165 -2.54 -2.44 -5.84
C LEU A 165 -3.39 -3.29 -6.80
N ILE A 166 -3.02 -3.26 -8.07
CA ILE A 166 -3.65 -4.01 -9.16
C ILE A 166 -2.56 -4.81 -9.86
N ASN A 167 -2.67 -6.13 -9.88
CA ASN A 167 -1.74 -7.01 -10.60
C ASN A 167 -0.26 -6.72 -10.28
N SER A 168 0.03 -6.30 -9.05
CA SER A 168 1.34 -5.78 -8.64
C SER A 168 2.00 -6.73 -7.65
N LYS A 169 3.33 -6.77 -7.66
CA LYS A 169 4.08 -7.78 -6.88
C LYS A 169 5.42 -7.28 -6.37
N ASP A 170 5.96 -7.97 -5.37
CA ASP A 170 7.30 -7.70 -4.86
C ASP A 170 7.48 -6.23 -4.38
N ASN A 171 6.40 -5.57 -3.95
CA ASN A 171 6.45 -4.19 -3.45
C ASN A 171 6.56 -4.18 -1.93
N ASP A 172 7.24 -3.16 -1.40
CA ASP A 172 7.36 -2.90 0.03
C ASP A 172 6.52 -1.66 0.41
N LEU A 173 5.57 -1.84 1.32
CA LEU A 173 4.69 -0.79 1.80
C LEU A 173 4.88 -0.68 3.31
N THR A 174 5.63 0.34 3.74
CA THR A 174 6.05 0.48 5.14
C THR A 174 5.70 1.83 5.76
N ASN A 175 5.32 1.78 7.04
CA ASN A 175 5.11 2.97 7.87
C ASN A 175 4.08 3.98 7.29
N ASN A 176 3.13 3.53 6.47
CA ASN A 176 2.13 4.43 5.90
C ASN A 176 0.96 4.63 6.88
N LEU A 177 0.46 5.87 6.94
CA LEU A 177 -0.74 6.24 7.67
C LEU A 177 -1.91 6.36 6.69
N ILE A 178 -2.87 5.44 6.75
CA ILE A 178 -3.94 5.28 5.75
C ILE A 178 -5.29 5.34 6.46
N ILE A 179 -5.85 6.54 6.59
CA ILE A 179 -6.98 6.81 7.50
C ILE A 179 -8.11 7.59 6.84
N GLY A 180 -9.36 7.39 7.26
CA GLY A 180 -10.48 8.19 6.77
C GLY A 180 -10.80 8.00 5.28
N ASN A 181 -10.46 6.84 4.72
CA ASN A 181 -10.81 6.46 3.35
C ASN A 181 -11.98 5.47 3.37
N LYS A 182 -12.65 5.25 2.24
CA LYS A 182 -13.68 4.20 2.17
C LYS A 182 -13.10 2.80 2.34
N ARG A 183 -11.88 2.59 1.84
CA ARG A 183 -11.04 1.40 2.01
C ARG A 183 -9.61 1.88 2.21
N GLY A 184 -8.88 1.32 3.17
CA GLY A 184 -7.50 1.71 3.45
C GLY A 184 -6.54 1.25 2.34
N LEU A 185 -5.87 0.12 2.56
CA LEU A 185 -4.94 -0.49 1.62
C LEU A 185 -5.58 -1.72 0.97
N TYR A 186 -5.74 -1.71 -0.35
CA TYR A 186 -6.46 -2.75 -1.09
C TYR A 186 -5.56 -3.41 -2.12
N LEU A 187 -5.43 -4.72 -2.08
CA LEU A 187 -4.72 -5.54 -3.06
C LEU A 187 -5.72 -6.33 -3.90
N ASN A 188 -5.57 -6.26 -5.21
CA ASN A 188 -6.32 -7.06 -6.17
C ASN A 188 -5.35 -7.76 -7.12
N LEU A 189 -5.40 -9.09 -7.16
CA LEU A 189 -4.49 -9.90 -7.98
C LEU A 189 -3.00 -9.57 -7.71
N SER A 190 -2.66 -9.18 -6.48
CA SER A 190 -1.35 -8.63 -6.15
C SER A 190 -0.66 -9.50 -5.10
N ASN A 191 0.44 -10.12 -5.49
CA ASN A 191 1.07 -11.21 -4.74
C ASN A 191 2.45 -10.80 -4.23
N GLN A 192 2.97 -11.48 -3.22
CA GLN A 192 4.39 -11.34 -2.82
C GLN A 192 4.77 -9.91 -2.38
N ASN A 193 3.84 -9.14 -1.84
CA ASN A 193 4.11 -7.82 -1.29
C ASN A 193 4.36 -7.90 0.22
N THR A 194 5.18 -6.98 0.72
CA THR A 194 5.43 -6.78 2.16
C THR A 194 4.67 -5.55 2.62
N LEU A 195 3.81 -5.72 3.62
CA LEU A 195 3.06 -4.65 4.27
C LEU A 195 3.49 -4.62 5.74
N ALA A 196 4.34 -3.67 6.12
CA ALA A 196 4.91 -3.63 7.47
C ALA A 196 4.68 -2.29 8.19
N ASN A 197 4.32 -2.35 9.48
CA ASN A 197 4.20 -1.17 10.34
C ASN A 197 3.21 -0.10 9.82
N ASN A 198 2.22 -0.47 9.00
CA ASN A 198 1.23 0.48 8.50
C ASN A 198 0.11 0.67 9.52
N ASN A 199 -0.43 1.88 9.60
CA ASN A 199 -1.65 2.18 10.33
C ASN A 199 -2.80 2.40 9.34
N ALA A 200 -3.67 1.40 9.21
CA ALA A 200 -4.84 1.43 8.32
C ALA A 200 -6.14 1.53 9.14
N SER A 201 -6.24 2.53 10.01
CA SER A 201 -7.37 2.70 10.93
C SER A 201 -8.40 3.72 10.45
N ASN A 202 -9.60 3.72 11.03
CA ASN A 202 -10.66 4.68 10.71
C ASN A 202 -11.07 4.72 9.22
N ASN A 203 -10.98 3.60 8.50
CA ASN A 203 -11.53 3.47 7.15
C ASN A 203 -12.95 2.90 7.20
N GLU A 204 -13.82 3.31 6.28
CA GLU A 204 -15.25 2.97 6.31
C GLU A 204 -15.48 1.45 6.28
N ASN A 205 -14.74 0.74 5.42
CA ASN A 205 -14.89 -0.70 5.20
C ASN A 205 -13.71 -1.51 5.75
N TYR A 206 -12.57 -1.49 5.06
CA TYR A 206 -11.43 -2.36 5.36
C TYR A 206 -10.24 -1.50 5.77
N GLY A 207 -9.51 -1.92 6.81
CA GLY A 207 -8.16 -1.41 7.04
C GLY A 207 -7.26 -1.88 5.90
N ILE A 208 -7.03 -3.19 5.82
CA ILE A 208 -6.36 -3.83 4.69
C ILE A 208 -7.24 -4.92 4.08
N ALA A 209 -7.26 -5.01 2.74
CA ALA A 209 -7.97 -6.07 2.03
C ALA A 209 -7.10 -6.73 0.95
N LEU A 210 -7.09 -8.05 0.91
CA LEU A 210 -6.37 -8.91 -0.03
C LEU A 210 -7.38 -9.71 -0.84
N ARG A 211 -7.64 -9.31 -2.08
CA ARG A 211 -8.52 -10.03 -3.00
C ARG A 211 -7.71 -10.76 -4.05
N LYS A 212 -7.81 -12.10 -4.09
CA LYS A 212 -7.05 -12.94 -5.03
C LYS A 212 -5.55 -12.64 -4.98
N SER A 213 -5.02 -12.42 -3.79
CA SER A 213 -3.73 -11.79 -3.53
C SER A 213 -2.97 -12.65 -2.52
N SER A 214 -2.10 -13.52 -3.02
CA SER A 214 -1.47 -14.60 -2.28
C SER A 214 -0.01 -14.31 -1.93
N ALA A 215 0.53 -15.07 -0.98
CA ALA A 215 1.94 -15.00 -0.54
C ALA A 215 2.37 -13.59 -0.10
N ASN A 216 1.45 -12.79 0.46
CA ASN A 216 1.78 -11.48 1.01
C ASN A 216 2.22 -11.60 2.48
N ASN A 217 3.14 -10.73 2.91
CA ASN A 217 3.61 -10.67 4.29
C ASN A 217 3.07 -9.41 4.97
N LEU A 218 2.29 -9.58 6.03
CA LEU A 218 1.68 -8.52 6.82
C LEU A 218 2.24 -8.59 8.25
N THR A 219 3.11 -7.65 8.59
CA THR A 219 3.79 -7.63 9.90
C THR A 219 3.58 -6.30 10.64
N ASN A 220 3.27 -6.33 11.94
CA ASN A 220 3.19 -5.14 12.79
C ASN A 220 2.22 -4.04 12.33
N ASN A 221 1.16 -4.39 11.59
CA ASN A 221 0.16 -3.40 11.14
C ASN A 221 -0.92 -3.17 12.19
N GLN A 222 -1.54 -1.99 12.15
CA GLN A 222 -2.62 -1.58 13.04
C GLN A 222 -3.92 -1.37 12.25
N PHE A 223 -5.02 -1.96 12.74
CA PHE A 223 -6.32 -1.94 12.09
C PHE A 223 -7.44 -1.59 13.10
N PHE A 224 -7.53 -0.31 13.47
CA PHE A 224 -8.55 0.14 14.41
C PHE A 224 -9.76 0.74 13.72
N THR A 225 -10.94 0.57 14.33
CA THR A 225 -12.16 1.33 14.00
C THR A 225 -12.61 1.26 12.54
N ASN A 226 -12.33 0.13 11.87
CA ASN A 226 -12.83 -0.17 10.53
C ASN A 226 -14.12 -1.01 10.60
N LYS A 227 -14.76 -1.34 9.46
CA LYS A 227 -15.76 -2.42 9.47
C LYS A 227 -15.08 -3.76 9.71
N TYR A 228 -14.03 -4.07 8.95
CA TYR A 228 -13.12 -5.19 9.19
C TYR A 228 -11.69 -4.67 9.23
N GLY A 229 -10.88 -5.15 10.17
CA GLY A 229 -9.47 -4.76 10.24
C GLY A 229 -8.68 -5.25 9.04
N LEU A 230 -8.65 -6.58 8.85
CA LEU A 230 -8.06 -7.26 7.70
C LEU A 230 -9.11 -8.16 7.03
N CYS A 231 -9.16 -8.15 5.69
CA CYS A 231 -10.03 -9.03 4.92
C CYS A 231 -9.27 -9.76 3.82
N LEU A 232 -9.28 -11.09 3.82
CA LEU A 232 -8.75 -11.93 2.75
C LEU A 232 -9.92 -12.57 1.99
N THR A 233 -9.85 -12.55 0.65
CA THR A 233 -10.86 -13.18 -0.21
C THR A 233 -10.18 -13.88 -1.38
N VAL A 234 -10.28 -15.22 -1.43
CA VAL A 234 -9.61 -16.04 -2.46
C VAL A 234 -8.09 -15.86 -2.43
N SER A 235 -7.52 -15.67 -1.24
CA SER A 235 -6.10 -15.37 -1.03
C SER A 235 -5.43 -16.50 -0.24
N LEU A 236 -4.21 -16.86 -0.64
CA LEU A 236 -3.52 -18.05 -0.16
C LEU A 236 -2.15 -17.71 0.42
N GLU A 237 -1.63 -18.59 1.28
CA GLU A 237 -0.21 -18.62 1.65
C GLU A 237 0.35 -17.31 2.22
N SER A 238 -0.52 -16.43 2.76
CA SER A 238 -0.09 -15.16 3.33
C SER A 238 0.35 -15.35 4.78
N ILE A 239 1.35 -14.58 5.18
CA ILE A 239 1.92 -14.55 6.54
C ILE A 239 1.40 -13.29 7.22
N ILE A 240 0.72 -13.45 8.36
CA ILE A 240 0.05 -12.36 9.09
C ILE A 240 0.54 -12.44 10.54
N VAL A 241 1.54 -11.63 10.87
CA VAL A 241 2.30 -11.76 12.13
C VAL A 241 2.35 -10.45 12.91
N ASP A 242 2.24 -10.52 14.24
CA ASP A 242 2.39 -9.38 15.15
C ASP A 242 1.48 -8.17 14.84
N ASN A 243 0.33 -8.39 14.19
CA ASN A 243 -0.58 -7.30 13.88
C ASN A 243 -1.60 -7.08 15.01
N ILE A 244 -2.13 -5.86 15.09
CA ILE A 244 -3.13 -5.47 16.09
C ILE A 244 -4.40 -4.99 15.38
N ALA A 245 -5.52 -5.65 15.65
CA ALA A 245 -6.84 -5.22 15.18
C ALA A 245 -7.78 -5.02 16.36
N GLY A 246 -8.42 -3.86 16.44
CA GLY A 246 -9.42 -3.67 17.47
C GLY A 246 -10.46 -2.60 17.24
N ASN A 247 -11.53 -2.65 18.03
CA ASN A 247 -12.67 -1.73 17.88
C ASN A 247 -13.28 -1.73 16.47
N ASN A 248 -13.13 -2.83 15.71
CA ASN A 248 -13.74 -2.95 14.39
C ASN A 248 -15.23 -3.31 14.53
N LYS A 249 -16.08 -2.75 13.65
CA LYS A 249 -17.55 -2.93 13.72
C LYS A 249 -17.99 -4.38 13.52
N GLN A 250 -17.19 -5.16 12.79
CA GLN A 250 -17.38 -6.60 12.57
C GLN A 250 -16.18 -7.34 13.13
N SER A 251 -15.47 -8.10 12.31
CA SER A 251 -14.34 -8.91 12.77
C SER A 251 -13.02 -8.14 12.71
N GLY A 252 -12.09 -8.49 13.58
CA GLY A 252 -10.69 -8.06 13.46
C GLY A 252 -10.14 -8.52 12.13
N PHE A 253 -10.07 -9.84 11.94
CA PHE A 253 -9.70 -10.48 10.67
C PHE A 253 -10.85 -11.32 10.11
N LEU A 254 -11.10 -11.19 8.80
CA LEU A 254 -12.01 -12.02 8.03
C LEU A 254 -11.24 -12.73 6.90
N LEU A 255 -11.31 -14.06 6.86
CA LEU A 255 -10.82 -14.88 5.77
C LEU A 255 -12.03 -15.54 5.10
N TRP A 256 -12.20 -15.31 3.81
CA TRP A 256 -13.27 -15.90 3.01
C TRP A 256 -12.70 -16.62 1.79
N ILE A 257 -12.98 -17.92 1.66
CA ILE A 257 -12.42 -18.76 0.58
C ILE A 257 -10.90 -18.61 0.52
N SER A 258 -10.24 -18.51 1.68
CA SER A 258 -8.82 -18.17 1.79
C SER A 258 -8.11 -19.26 2.58
N GLU A 259 -7.07 -19.84 2.01
CA GLU A 259 -6.52 -21.10 2.49
C GLU A 259 -5.02 -21.04 2.72
N SER A 260 -4.52 -21.91 3.60
CA SER A 260 -3.08 -22.07 3.84
C SER A 260 -2.38 -20.79 4.31
N ASN A 261 -3.10 -19.87 4.95
CA ASN A 261 -2.53 -18.67 5.55
C ASN A 261 -2.04 -18.95 6.97
N ASN A 262 -1.01 -18.22 7.40
CA ASN A 262 -0.42 -18.33 8.73
C ASN A 262 -0.66 -17.05 9.53
N LEU A 263 -1.51 -17.13 10.55
CA LEU A 263 -1.84 -16.04 11.46
C LEU A 263 -1.19 -16.32 12.81
N LYS A 264 -0.15 -15.56 13.15
CA LYS A 264 0.64 -15.80 14.35
C LYS A 264 0.87 -14.54 15.18
N ASP A 265 0.84 -14.67 16.51
CA ASP A 265 1.19 -13.58 17.45
C ASP A 265 0.37 -12.29 17.25
N ASN A 266 -0.85 -12.38 16.68
CA ASN A 266 -1.70 -11.21 16.49
C ASN A 266 -2.53 -10.90 17.75
N ILE A 267 -2.84 -9.62 17.96
CA ILE A 267 -3.69 -9.13 19.04
C ILE A 267 -5.03 -8.65 18.47
N LEU A 268 -6.12 -9.32 18.84
CA LEU A 268 -7.46 -9.08 18.32
C LEU A 268 -8.39 -8.68 19.49
N ILE A 269 -8.68 -7.39 19.61
CA ILE A 269 -9.33 -6.84 20.80
C ILE A 269 -10.59 -6.03 20.48
N GLU A 270 -11.68 -6.23 21.23
CA GLU A 270 -12.87 -5.35 21.15
C GLU A 270 -13.51 -5.30 19.74
N ASN A 271 -13.46 -6.38 18.98
CA ASN A 271 -14.12 -6.43 17.68
C ASN A 271 -15.60 -6.87 17.85
N GLY A 272 -16.51 -6.17 17.17
CA GLY A 272 -17.96 -6.35 17.34
C GLY A 272 -18.50 -7.73 16.96
N ASN A 273 -17.76 -8.48 16.15
CA ASN A 273 -18.03 -9.89 15.85
C ASN A 273 -16.88 -10.77 16.35
N SER A 274 -16.06 -11.31 15.46
CA SER A 274 -15.01 -12.25 15.86
C SER A 274 -13.65 -11.57 15.86
N GLY A 275 -12.73 -11.98 16.74
CA GLY A 275 -11.33 -11.60 16.59
C GLY A 275 -10.79 -12.07 15.24
N VAL A 276 -10.98 -13.37 14.94
CA VAL A 276 -10.75 -13.95 13.61
C VAL A 276 -11.98 -14.73 13.15
N TYR A 277 -12.40 -14.54 11.89
CA TYR A 277 -13.48 -15.30 11.27
C TYR A 277 -12.99 -15.96 9.99
N LEU A 278 -12.99 -17.31 9.97
CA LEU A 278 -12.76 -18.14 8.80
C LEU A 278 -14.11 -18.61 8.22
N LEU A 279 -14.35 -18.34 6.94
CA LEU A 279 -15.51 -18.84 6.20
C LEU A 279 -15.06 -19.54 4.91
N SER A 280 -15.43 -20.81 4.74
CA SER A 280 -14.99 -21.63 3.61
C SER A 280 -13.47 -21.58 3.38
N SER A 281 -12.71 -21.56 4.48
CA SER A 281 -11.30 -21.18 4.50
C SER A 281 -10.49 -22.29 5.16
N ASP A 282 -9.84 -23.10 4.33
CA ASP A 282 -9.22 -24.36 4.73
C ASP A 282 -7.72 -24.22 5.05
N ARG A 283 -7.18 -25.18 5.80
CA ARG A 283 -5.72 -25.35 5.98
C ARG A 283 -4.98 -24.13 6.56
N ASN A 284 -5.67 -23.20 7.21
CA ASN A 284 -5.03 -22.07 7.86
C ASN A 284 -4.45 -22.47 9.23
N ILE A 285 -3.37 -21.80 9.63
CA ILE A 285 -2.72 -21.95 10.93
C ILE A 285 -2.98 -20.67 11.73
N LEU A 286 -3.54 -20.82 12.92
CA LEU A 286 -3.82 -19.75 13.87
C LEU A 286 -3.07 -20.11 15.16
N ASP A 287 -1.89 -19.51 15.36
CA ASP A 287 -0.98 -19.87 16.44
C ASP A 287 -0.64 -18.67 17.34
N ILE A 288 -0.70 -18.82 18.67
CA ILE A 288 -0.25 -17.80 19.65
C ILE A 288 -0.94 -16.43 19.48
N ASN A 289 -2.18 -16.38 18.98
CA ASN A 289 -2.92 -15.12 18.91
C ASN A 289 -3.62 -14.82 20.25
N SER A 290 -3.69 -13.55 20.62
CA SER A 290 -4.41 -13.07 21.81
C SER A 290 -5.74 -12.45 21.40
N LEU A 291 -6.86 -13.06 21.78
CA LEU A 291 -8.20 -12.66 21.36
C LEU A 291 -9.09 -12.35 22.55
N SER A 292 -9.37 -11.07 22.76
CA SER A 292 -10.06 -10.60 23.96
C SER A 292 -11.19 -9.61 23.68
N ASN A 293 -12.25 -9.65 24.49
CA ASN A 293 -13.38 -8.70 24.41
C ASN A 293 -14.06 -8.66 23.02
N ASN A 294 -13.98 -9.73 22.23
CA ASN A 294 -14.73 -9.86 20.99
C ASN A 294 -16.09 -10.53 21.28
N SER A 295 -17.01 -10.57 20.31
CA SER A 295 -18.16 -11.48 20.46
C SER A 295 -17.70 -12.93 20.51
N ASN A 296 -16.94 -13.34 19.49
CA ASN A 296 -16.22 -14.61 19.48
C ASN A 296 -14.71 -14.36 19.39
N GLY A 297 -13.88 -15.17 20.04
CA GLY A 297 -12.44 -15.13 19.76
C GLY A 297 -12.17 -15.52 18.31
N ILE A 298 -12.39 -16.80 17.99
CA ILE A 298 -12.25 -17.35 16.64
C ILE A 298 -13.57 -18.00 16.22
N SER A 299 -14.07 -17.67 15.03
CA SER A 299 -15.19 -18.37 14.39
C SER A 299 -14.70 -19.13 13.15
N ILE A 300 -15.10 -20.39 13.00
CA ILE A 300 -14.73 -21.26 11.88
C ILE A 300 -16.00 -21.86 11.27
N GLY A 301 -16.33 -21.42 10.05
CA GLY A 301 -17.53 -21.76 9.30
C GLY A 301 -17.24 -22.45 7.99
N ASP A 302 -17.93 -23.55 7.68
CA ASP A 302 -17.78 -24.30 6.41
C ASP A 302 -16.32 -24.59 6.03
N SER A 303 -15.45 -24.82 7.03
CA SER A 303 -13.99 -24.87 6.84
C SER A 303 -13.38 -26.15 7.39
N SER A 304 -12.32 -26.60 6.76
CA SER A 304 -11.64 -27.87 7.05
C SER A 304 -10.15 -27.72 7.28
N ASN A 305 -9.59 -28.64 8.07
CA ASN A 305 -8.15 -28.82 8.25
C ASN A 305 -7.40 -27.57 8.77
N ASN A 306 -8.08 -26.66 9.47
CA ASN A 306 -7.41 -25.56 10.14
C ASN A 306 -6.75 -26.05 11.44
N LEU A 307 -5.62 -25.43 11.79
CA LEU A 307 -4.86 -25.71 13.00
C LEU A 307 -4.91 -24.49 13.92
N VAL A 308 -5.60 -24.63 15.05
CA VAL A 308 -5.76 -23.57 16.07
C VAL A 308 -4.95 -23.96 17.29
N THR A 309 -3.81 -23.32 17.53
CA THR A 309 -2.86 -23.74 18.57
C THR A 309 -2.41 -22.58 19.44
N ASN A 310 -2.21 -22.83 20.74
CA ASN A 310 -1.61 -21.88 21.68
C ASN A 310 -2.25 -20.48 21.75
N ASN A 311 -3.49 -20.30 21.30
CA ASN A 311 -4.15 -19.00 21.35
C ASN A 311 -4.58 -18.67 22.79
N THR A 312 -4.76 -17.40 23.11
CA THR A 312 -5.29 -16.98 24.41
C THR A 312 -6.64 -16.32 24.21
N PHE A 313 -7.66 -16.81 24.91
CA PHE A 313 -9.01 -16.24 24.88
C PHE A 313 -9.36 -15.63 26.24
N SER A 314 -9.80 -14.38 26.26
CA SER A 314 -10.23 -13.73 27.50
C SER A 314 -11.44 -12.82 27.28
N SER A 315 -12.45 -12.94 28.14
CA SER A 315 -13.58 -12.01 28.17
C SER A 315 -14.30 -11.83 26.81
N ASN A 316 -14.33 -12.86 25.96
CA ASN A 316 -15.16 -12.84 24.76
C ASN A 316 -16.63 -13.10 25.15
N ASN A 317 -17.58 -12.44 24.50
CA ASN A 317 -18.97 -12.38 24.97
C ASN A 317 -19.73 -13.71 24.80
N GLU A 318 -19.47 -14.44 23.72
CA GLU A 318 -20.16 -15.70 23.39
C GLU A 318 -19.22 -16.90 23.52
N TYR A 319 -18.20 -17.01 22.66
CA TYR A 319 -17.29 -18.16 22.63
C TYR A 319 -15.83 -17.73 22.47
N GLY A 320 -14.91 -18.49 23.07
CA GLY A 320 -13.49 -18.39 22.72
C GLY A 320 -13.26 -18.89 21.29
N LEU A 321 -13.79 -20.08 20.98
CA LEU A 321 -13.68 -20.71 19.67
C LEU A 321 -15.00 -21.38 19.30
N PHE A 322 -15.54 -21.02 18.14
CA PHE A 322 -16.83 -21.47 17.64
C PHE A 322 -16.72 -22.13 16.27
N TYR A 323 -17.24 -23.36 16.15
CA TYR A 323 -17.34 -24.09 14.89
C TYR A 323 -18.79 -24.18 14.41
N PHE A 324 -18.99 -24.04 13.10
CA PHE A 324 -20.26 -24.37 12.46
C PHE A 324 -20.03 -24.96 11.07
N TYR A 325 -20.72 -26.08 10.80
CA TYR A 325 -20.59 -26.85 9.54
C TYR A 325 -19.15 -27.16 9.13
N SER A 326 -18.26 -27.37 10.11
CA SER A 326 -16.81 -27.49 9.92
C SER A 326 -16.30 -28.84 10.42
N ASN A 327 -15.24 -29.37 9.79
CA ASN A 327 -14.74 -30.73 10.00
C ASN A 327 -13.21 -30.81 9.99
N LEU A 328 -12.63 -31.82 10.65
CA LEU A 328 -11.17 -32.09 10.64
C LEU A 328 -10.27 -30.93 11.14
N ASN A 329 -10.84 -29.92 11.81
CA ASN A 329 -10.05 -28.87 12.44
C ASN A 329 -9.42 -29.40 13.73
N LYS A 330 -8.16 -29.02 13.98
CA LYS A 330 -7.42 -29.43 15.18
C LYS A 330 -7.24 -28.24 16.10
N ASN A 331 -7.51 -28.44 17.39
CA ASN A 331 -7.30 -27.44 18.43
C ASN A 331 -6.54 -28.07 19.62
N ASN A 332 -5.48 -27.41 20.08
CA ASN A 332 -4.78 -27.76 21.33
C ASN A 332 -4.69 -26.56 22.31
N THR A 333 -5.51 -25.54 22.08
CA THR A 333 -5.47 -24.29 22.84
C THR A 333 -5.96 -24.52 24.27
N ASN A 334 -5.06 -24.32 25.24
CA ASN A 334 -5.24 -24.66 26.65
C ASN A 334 -5.26 -23.43 27.60
N GLN A 335 -5.42 -22.19 27.10
CA GLN A 335 -5.59 -21.01 27.96
C GLN A 335 -6.86 -20.16 27.65
N GLY A 336 -7.79 -20.04 28.63
CA GLY A 336 -8.96 -19.14 28.57
C GLY A 336 -10.26 -19.67 29.23
N GLU A 337 -11.28 -18.82 29.40
CA GLU A 337 -12.64 -19.24 29.76
C GLU A 337 -13.31 -19.86 28.53
N TYR A 338 -13.62 -21.16 28.60
CA TYR A 338 -14.08 -21.92 27.43
C TYR A 338 -15.58 -22.08 27.37
N PHE A 339 -16.16 -21.59 26.29
CA PHE A 339 -17.30 -22.25 25.66
C PHE A 339 -16.82 -22.64 24.27
N PHE A 340 -16.59 -23.93 24.06
CA PHE A 340 -16.35 -24.50 22.74
C PHE A 340 -17.68 -25.03 22.22
N LYS A 341 -18.02 -24.74 20.97
CA LYS A 341 -19.14 -25.36 20.28
C LYS A 341 -18.72 -25.84 18.90
#